data_AF-A0A356PWZ3-F1
#
_entry.id   AF-A0A356PWZ3-F1
#
_cell.length_a   1.000
_cell.length_b   1.000
_cell.length_c   1.000
_cell.angle_alpha   90.00
_cell.angle_beta   90.00
_cell.angle_gamma   90.00
#
_symmetry.space_group_name_H-M   'P 1'
#
loop_
_entity.id
_entity.type
_entity.pdbx_description
1 polymer ?
#
loop_
_entity_poly.entity_id
_entity_poly.type
_entity_poly.pdbx_seq_one_letter_code
_entity_poly.pdbx_strand_id
1 'polypeptide(L)' 'HKVAAAAPATGVQAWARAQRYAIATDIARRSGAALLLGQHAGDQAETVWMRLQRGSGLAGLGGMRAVDWRGGVPVLRP' A
#
# COMPACT_ATOMS: atom_id res chain seq x y z
N HIS A 1 -13.48 -11.04 -6.43
CA HIS A 1 -13.38 -9.56 -6.46
C HIS A 1 -12.49 -9.14 -7.63
N LYS A 2 -12.95 -8.26 -8.53
CA LYS A 2 -12.20 -7.76 -9.68
C LYS A 2 -12.31 -6.24 -9.73
N VAL A 3 -11.28 -5.56 -10.24
CA VAL A 3 -11.34 -4.11 -10.47
C VAL A 3 -12.28 -3.84 -11.63
N ALA A 4 -13.39 -3.15 -11.36
CA ALA A 4 -14.43 -2.85 -12.36
C ALA A 4 -14.21 -1.50 -13.07
N ALA A 5 -13.51 -0.56 -12.42
CA ALA A 5 -13.20 0.75 -13.00
C ALA A 5 -12.03 0.67 -13.98
N ALA A 6 -12.07 1.52 -15.02
CA ALA A 6 -10.95 1.69 -15.93
C ALA A 6 -9.77 2.39 -15.23
N ALA A 7 -8.55 2.02 -15.64
CA ALA A 7 -7.34 2.68 -15.17
C ALA A 7 -7.26 4.13 -15.70
N PRO A 8 -6.73 5.09 -14.92
CA PRO A 8 -6.49 6.44 -15.40
C PRO A 8 -5.31 6.48 -16.39
N ALA A 9 -5.30 7.50 -17.25
CA ALA A 9 -4.22 7.72 -18.23
C ALA A 9 -2.86 7.97 -17.58
N THR A 10 -2.83 8.59 -16.40
CA THR A 10 -1.61 8.85 -15.61
C THR A 10 -1.75 8.28 -14.21
N GLY A 11 -0.64 7.93 -13.57
CA GLY A 11 -0.66 7.40 -12.20
C GLY A 11 -1.25 5.98 -12.07
N VAL A 12 -1.28 5.20 -13.15
CA VAL A 12 -1.86 3.84 -13.19
C VAL A 12 -1.33 2.92 -12.08
N GLN A 13 -0.05 3.04 -11.72
CA GLN A 13 0.55 2.25 -10.63
C GLN A 13 -0.04 2.60 -9.26
N ALA A 14 -0.22 3.89 -8.97
CA ALA A 14 -0.83 4.35 -7.73
C ALA A 14 -2.31 3.93 -7.66
N TRP A 15 -3.04 4.06 -8.77
CA TRP A 15 -4.41 3.59 -8.89
C TRP A 15 -4.51 2.08 -8.68
N ALA A 16 -3.69 1.28 -9.35
CA ALA A 16 -3.69 -0.18 -9.22
C ALA A 16 -3.36 -0.61 -7.78
N ARG A 17 -2.43 0.09 -7.11
CA ARG A 17 -2.13 -0.12 -5.69
C ARG A 17 -3.35 0.16 -4.82
N ALA A 18 -4.07 1.27 -5.05
CA ALA A 18 -5.28 1.59 -4.30
C ALA A 18 -6.37 0.53 -4.48
N GLN A 19 -6.59 0.06 -5.71
CA GLN A 19 -7.61 -0.96 -6.01
C GLN A 19 -7.27 -2.31 -5.36
N ARG A 20 -6.01 -2.75 -5.41
CA ARG A 20 -5.56 -3.97 -4.71
C ARG A 20 -5.81 -3.88 -3.21
N TYR A 21 -5.49 -2.73 -2.59
CA TYR A 21 -5.78 -2.53 -1.18
C TYR A 21 -7.27 -2.56 -0.87
N ALA A 22 -8.11 -1.89 -1.66
CA ALA A 22 -9.56 -1.88 -1.44
C ALA A 22 -10.17 -3.28 -1.50
N ILE A 23 -9.76 -4.09 -2.49
CA ILE A 23 -10.21 -5.48 -2.61
C ILE A 23 -9.73 -6.31 -1.42
N ALA A 24 -8.43 -6.26 -1.10
CA ALA A 24 -7.85 -7.08 -0.04
C ALA A 24 -8.41 -6.73 1.34
N THR A 25 -8.63 -5.45 1.64
CA THR A 25 -9.19 -5.03 2.93
C THR A 25 -10.69 -5.33 3.03
N ASP A 26 -11.46 -5.27 1.93
CA ASP A 26 -12.86 -5.72 1.95
C ASP A 26 -12.97 -7.22 2.29
N ILE A 27 -12.14 -8.05 1.65
CA ILE A 27 -12.08 -9.49 1.94
C ILE A 27 -11.67 -9.72 3.40
N ALA A 28 -10.57 -9.12 3.84
CA ALA A 28 -10.07 -9.31 5.19
C ALA A 28 -11.08 -8.86 6.26
N ARG A 29 -11.77 -7.72 6.03
CA ARG A 29 -12.80 -7.22 6.94
C ARG A 29 -13.97 -8.21 7.08
N ARG A 30 -14.47 -8.75 5.95
CA ARG A 30 -15.57 -9.74 5.96
C ARG A 30 -15.20 -11.03 6.69
N SER A 31 -13.92 -11.38 6.70
CA SER A 31 -13.40 -12.57 7.37
C SER A 31 -12.88 -12.32 8.79
N GLY A 32 -12.91 -11.08 9.29
CA GLY A 32 -12.29 -10.73 10.59
C GLY A 32 -10.78 -10.98 10.64
N ALA A 33 -10.10 -10.92 9.49
CA ALA A 33 -8.71 -11.30 9.33
C ALA A 33 -7.77 -10.09 9.22
N ALA A 34 -6.48 -10.34 9.45
CA ALA A 34 -5.40 -9.41 9.13
C ALA A 34 -4.92 -9.59 7.68
N LEU A 35 -4.37 -8.54 7.09
CA LEU A 35 -3.76 -8.58 5.76
C LEU A 35 -2.23 -8.60 5.88
N LEU A 36 -1.58 -9.67 5.43
CA LEU A 36 -0.12 -9.75 5.34
C LEU A 36 0.33 -9.45 3.91
N LEU A 37 1.32 -8.58 3.77
CA LEU A 37 1.95 -8.25 2.48
C LEU A 37 3.36 -8.79 2.44
N GLY A 38 3.75 -9.42 1.31
CA GLY A 38 5.10 -9.93 1.10
C GLY A 38 6.11 -8.85 0.67
N GLN A 39 6.10 -7.70 1.32
CA GLN A 39 7.06 -6.62 1.03
C GLN A 39 8.38 -6.89 1.75
N HIS A 40 9.51 -6.72 1.05
CA HIS A 40 10.85 -6.96 1.56
C HIS A 40 11.63 -5.65 1.78
N ALA A 41 12.83 -5.75 2.37
CA ALA A 41 13.69 -4.59 2.64
C ALA A 41 14.05 -3.77 1.38
N GLY A 42 14.11 -4.43 0.22
CA GLY A 42 14.27 -3.76 -1.08
C GLY A 42 13.12 -2.79 -1.43
N ASP A 43 11.86 -3.18 -1.16
CA ASP A 43 10.69 -2.31 -1.36
C ASP A 43 10.71 -1.06 -0.47
N GLN A 44 11.30 -1.21 0.73
CA GLN A 44 11.50 -0.09 1.67
C GLN A 44 12.48 0.93 1.09
N ALA A 45 13.65 0.45 0.63
CA ALA A 45 14.67 1.29 0.03
C ALA A 45 14.13 2.03 -1.20
N GLU A 46 13.40 1.35 -2.07
CA GLU A 46 12.78 1.97 -3.24
C GLU A 46 11.76 3.04 -2.85
N THR A 47 10.95 2.78 -1.81
CA THR A 47 9.97 3.75 -1.31
C THR A 47 10.64 5.02 -0.77
N VAL A 48 11.72 4.85 0.01
CA VAL A 48 12.48 5.98 0.53
C VAL A 48 13.10 6.77 -0.62
N TRP A 49 13.72 6.10 -1.58
CA TRP A 49 14.34 6.76 -2.73
C TRP A 49 13.32 7.54 -3.58
N MET A 50 12.17 6.94 -3.88
CA MET A 50 11.09 7.62 -4.59
C MET A 50 10.56 8.87 -3.85
N ARG A 51 10.57 8.86 -2.51
CA ARG A 51 10.14 10.02 -1.71
C ARG A 51 11.22 11.08 -1.63
N LEU A 52 12.49 10.70 -1.55
CA LEU A 52 13.64 11.61 -1.69
C LEU A 52 13.56 12.38 -3.02
N GLN A 53 13.39 11.66 -4.14
CA GLN A 53 13.29 12.27 -5.47
C GLN A 53 12.12 13.25 -5.62
N ARG A 54 11.07 13.11 -4.80
CA ARG A 54 9.90 14.01 -4.79
C ARG A 54 10.05 15.20 -3.83
N GLY A 55 11.23 15.40 -3.22
CA GLY A 55 11.48 16.51 -2.30
C GLY A 55 10.83 16.32 -0.92
N SER A 56 10.60 15.07 -0.49
CA SER A 56 10.01 14.81 0.82
C SER A 56 10.97 15.20 1.94
N GLY A 57 10.52 16.02 2.90
CA GLY A 57 11.29 16.30 4.12
C GLY A 57 11.51 15.04 4.98
N LEU A 58 12.32 15.15 6.05
CA LEU A 58 12.71 14.03 6.93
C LEU A 58 11.52 13.16 7.41
N ALA A 59 10.37 13.78 7.70
CA ALA A 59 9.16 13.07 8.09
C ALA A 59 8.58 12.16 6.97
N GLY A 60 8.80 12.52 5.70
CA GLY A 60 8.39 11.73 4.54
C GLY A 60 9.34 10.57 4.22
N LEU A 61 10.55 10.56 4.79
CA LEU A 61 11.56 9.52 4.51
C LEU A 61 11.38 8.25 5.33
N GLY A 62 10.50 8.23 6.34
CA GLY A 62 10.13 6.99 7.02
C GLY A 62 9.35 6.11 6.05
N GLY A 63 9.97 5.08 5.48
CA GLY A 63 9.48 4.24 4.36
C GLY A 63 8.03 3.72 4.49
N MET A 64 7.84 2.41 4.51
CA MET A 64 6.55 1.80 4.80
C MET A 64 6.53 1.34 6.27
N ARG A 65 5.46 1.68 6.99
CA ARG A 65 5.25 1.21 8.37
C ARG A 65 5.10 -0.31 8.38
N ALA A 66 5.77 -0.99 9.33
CA ALA A 66 5.65 -2.44 9.52
C ALA A 66 4.20 -2.86 9.80
N VAL A 67 3.47 -2.05 10.58
CA VAL A 67 2.03 -2.20 10.83
C VAL A 67 1.31 -0.90 10.47
N ASP A 68 0.22 -1.04 9.73
CA ASP A 68 -0.67 0.03 9.29
C ASP A 68 -2.13 -0.40 9.47
N TRP A 69 -3.05 0.55 9.67
CA TRP A 69 -4.48 0.25 9.79
C TRP A 69 -5.23 0.84 8.61
N ARG A 70 -6.00 0.00 7.90
CA ARG A 70 -6.74 0.42 6.70
C ARG A 70 -8.19 0.01 6.80
N GLY A 71 -9.05 0.98 7.08
CA GLY A 71 -10.49 0.75 7.22
C GLY A 71 -10.80 -0.32 8.28
N GLY A 72 -10.13 -0.26 9.43
CA GLY A 72 -10.31 -1.24 10.52
C GLY A 72 -9.63 -2.59 10.29
N VAL A 73 -8.91 -2.80 9.18
CA VAL A 73 -8.12 -4.01 8.94
C VAL A 73 -6.65 -3.73 9.29
N PRO A 74 -6.01 -4.54 10.14
CA PRO A 74 -4.57 -4.46 10.35
C PRO A 74 -3.83 -5.01 9.12
N VAL A 75 -2.90 -4.20 8.61
CA VAL A 75 -2.05 -4.51 7.46
C VAL A 75 -0.61 -4.63 7.94
N LEU A 76 -0.05 -5.82 7.81
CA LEU A 76 1.29 -6.16 8.27
C LEU A 76 2.24 -6.38 7.08
N ARG A 77 3.50 -6.01 7.30
CA ARG A 77 4.64 -6.21 6.40
C ARG A 77 5.73 -6.90 7.23
N PRO A 78 5.72 -8.26 7.28
CA PRO A 78 6.67 -9.02 8.09
C PRO A 78 8.11 -8.87 7.60
#